data_AF-A0A8J4VGD1-F1
#
_entry.id   AF-A0A8J4VGD1-F1
#
_cell.length_a   1.000
_cell.length_b   1.000
_cell.length_c   1.000
_cell.angle_alpha   90.00
_cell.angle_beta   90.00
_cell.angle_gamma   90.00
#
_symmetry.space_group_name_H-M   'P 1'
#
loop_
_entity.id
_entity.type
_entity.pdbx_description
1 polymer ?
#
loop_
_entity_poly.entity_id
_entity_poly.type
_entity_poly.pdbx_seq_one_letter_code
_entity_poly.pdbx_strand_id
1 'polypeptide(L)' 'MISEIFPLRLRGRGLSIAVLVNFGANALVTFAFSPLKALLGAAILFYIFGAIAVVSLVFIFFVVPETKGLTLEEIEAKCL' A
#
# COMPACT_ATOMS: atom_id res chain seq x y z
N MET A 1 3.33 -5.17 12.87
CA MET A 1 3.42 -5.67 11.48
C MET A 1 4.34 -4.84 10.60
N ILE A 2 4.08 -3.57 10.26
CA ILE A 2 5.02 -2.83 9.38
C ILE A 2 6.35 -2.48 10.07
N SER A 3 6.36 -2.30 11.40
CA SER A 3 7.55 -1.93 12.18
C SER A 3 8.59 -3.04 12.35
N GLU A 4 8.24 -4.29 12.04
CA GLU A 4 9.10 -5.48 12.18
C GLU A 4 9.87 -5.81 10.90
N ILE A 5 9.52 -5.15 9.79
CA ILE A 5 10.15 -5.34 8.48
C ILE A 5 11.28 -4.32 8.26
N PHE A 6 11.29 -3.21 9.00
CA PHE A 6 12.26 -2.13 8.81
C PHE A 6 13.47 -2.23 9.76
N PRO A 7 14.70 -2.05 9.24
CA PRO A 7 15.92 -1.91 10.04
C PRO A 7 15.76 -0.86 11.14
N LEU A 8 16.32 -1.10 12.34
CA LEU A 8 16.28 -0.14 13.45
C LEU A 8 16.74 1.28 13.03
N ARG A 9 17.70 1.37 12.09
CA ARG A 9 18.22 2.64 11.55
C ARG A 9 17.26 3.37 10.60
N LEU A 10 16.44 2.64 9.84
CA LEU A 10 15.52 3.22 8.85
C LEU A 10 14.05 3.20 9.29
N ARG A 11 13.72 2.53 10.40
CA ARG A 11 12.35 2.36 10.90
C ARG A 11 11.59 3.67 10.99
N GLY A 12 12.22 4.74 11.50
CA GLY A 12 11.57 6.05 11.61
C GLY A 12 11.17 6.66 10.26
N ARG A 13 12.05 6.56 9.25
CA ARG A 13 11.81 7.11 7.90
C ARG A 13 10.86 6.22 7.09
N GLY A 14 11.05 4.90 7.13
CA GLY A 14 10.17 3.95 6.44
C GLY A 14 8.73 4.01 6.98
N LEU A 15 8.58 4.09 8.30
CA LEU A 15 7.27 4.18 8.94
C LEU A 15 6.57 5.51 8.62
N SER A 16 7.28 6.64 8.69
CA SER A 16 6.68 7.95 8.38
C SER A 16 6.24 8.07 6.93
N ILE A 17 7.02 7.54 5.97
CA ILE A 17 6.61 7.50 4.55
C ILE A 17 5.40 6.59 4.37
N ALA A 18 5.39 5.39 4.96
CA ALA A 18 4.26 4.47 4.87
C ALA A 18 2.97 5.10 5.42
N VAL A 19 3.06 5.77 6.56
CA VAL A 19 1.93 6.50 7.16
C VAL A 19 1.49 7.65 6.25
N LEU A 20 2.43 8.46 5.73
CA LEU A 20 2.11 9.56 4.83
C LEU A 20 1.40 9.09 3.56
N VAL A 21 1.89 8.00 2.94
CA VAL A 21 1.27 7.41 1.75
C VAL A 21 -0.11 6.87 2.09
N ASN A 22 -0.28 6.20 3.23
CA ASN A 22 -1.59 5.69 3.66
C ASN A 22 -2.61 6.83 3.86
N PHE A 23 -2.23 7.87 4.60
CA PHE A 23 -3.11 9.02 4.82
C PHE A 23 -3.34 9.82 3.54
N GLY A 24 -2.32 9.99 2.70
CA GLY A 24 -2.44 10.67 1.41
C GLY A 24 -3.36 9.95 0.44
N ALA A 25 -3.23 8.62 0.33
CA ALA A 25 -4.13 7.80 -0.47
C ALA A 25 -5.57 7.86 0.06
N ASN A 26 -5.76 7.78 1.38
CA ASN A 26 -7.09 7.89 1.98
C ASN A 26 -7.74 9.26 1.75
N ALA A 27 -6.95 10.34 1.86
CA ALA A 27 -7.41 11.69 1.55
C ALA A 27 -7.79 11.81 0.07
N LEU A 28 -6.93 11.34 -0.84
CA LEU A 28 -7.18 11.35 -2.27
C LEU A 28 -8.47 10.60 -2.62
N VAL A 29 -8.66 9.40 -2.08
CA VAL A 29 -9.89 8.61 -2.27
C VAL A 29 -11.09 9.37 -1.75
N THR A 30 -11.02 9.94 -0.55
CA THR A 30 -12.14 10.70 0.05
C THR A 30 -12.53 11.91 -0.81
N PHE A 31 -11.56 12.69 -1.30
CA PHE A 31 -11.82 13.84 -2.17
C PHE A 31 -12.30 13.43 -3.55
N ALA A 32 -11.76 12.36 -4.13
CA ALA A 32 -12.16 11.86 -5.43
C ALA A 32 -13.53 11.17 -5.39
N PHE A 33 -13.92 10.55 -4.27
CA PHE A 33 -15.13 9.75 -4.16
C PHE A 33 -16.41 10.56 -4.44
N SER A 34 -16.53 11.76 -3.88
CA SER A 34 -17.72 12.61 -4.04
C SER A 34 -18.00 13.00 -5.52
N PRO A 35 -17.05 13.58 -6.28
CA PRO A 35 -17.27 13.89 -7.69
C PRO A 35 -17.43 12.64 -8.56
N LEU A 36 -16.65 11.57 -8.33
CA LEU A 36 -16.76 10.35 -9.13
C LEU A 36 -18.10 9.63 -8.92
N LYS A 37 -18.63 9.63 -7.69
CA LYS A 37 -19.96 9.08 -7.39
C LYS A 37 -21.06 9.85 -8.10
N ALA A 38 -20.94 11.18 -8.18
CA ALA A 38 -21.91 12.03 -8.88
C ALA A 38 -21.89 11.83 -10.40
N LEU A 39 -20.72 11.56 -10.99
CA LEU A 39 -20.54 11.34 -12.43
C LEU A 39 -20.89 9.92 -12.91
N LEU A 40 -20.46 8.90 -12.18
CA LEU A 40 -20.51 7.49 -12.62
C LEU A 40 -21.57 6.66 -11.89
N GLY A 41 -22.11 7.16 -10.77
CA GLY A 41 -22.98 6.38 -9.90
C GLY A 41 -22.22 5.36 -9.04
N ALA A 42 -22.85 4.93 -7.95
CA ALA A 42 -22.19 4.09 -6.94
C ALA A 42 -21.75 2.71 -7.47
N ALA A 43 -22.54 2.08 -8.34
CA ALA A 43 -22.26 0.73 -8.83
C ALA A 43 -20.95 0.67 -9.64
N ILE A 44 -20.77 1.56 -10.61
CA ILE A 44 -19.56 1.64 -11.44
C ILE A 44 -18.34 1.99 -10.57
N LEU A 45 -18.53 2.87 -9.59
CA LEU A 45 -17.47 3.27 -8.68
C LEU A 45 -16.92 2.10 -7.88
N PHE A 46 -17.79 1.24 -7.33
CA PHE A 46 -17.36 0.03 -6.61
C PHE A 46 -16.61 -0.95 -7.51
N TYR A 47 -17.02 -1.12 -8.78
CA TYR A 47 -16.27 -1.95 -9.73
C TYR A 47 -14.88 -1.38 -10.03
N ILE A 48 -14.72 -0.06 -10.15
CA ILE A 48 -13.42 0.58 -10.34
C ILE A 48 -12.52 0.36 -9.12
N PHE A 49 -13.02 0.57 -7.91
CA PHE A 49 -12.26 0.28 -6.69
C PHE A 49 -11.89 -1.20 -6.58
N GLY A 50 -12.80 -2.11 -6.95
CA GLY A 50 -12.54 -3.54 -7.02
C GLY A 50 -11.43 -3.88 -8.01
N ALA A 51 -11.44 -3.29 -9.21
CA ALA A 51 -10.39 -3.48 -10.22
C ALA A 51 -9.03 -2.97 -9.71
N ILE A 52 -8.99 -1.80 -9.07
CA ILE A 52 -7.77 -1.27 -8.45
C ILE A 52 -7.24 -2.21 -7.37
N ALA A 53 -8.11 -2.81 -6.56
CA ALA A 53 -7.73 -3.78 -5.54
C ALA A 53 -7.12 -5.05 -6.16
N VAL A 54 -7.70 -5.58 -7.23
CA VAL A 54 -7.16 -6.73 -7.96
C VAL A 54 -5.79 -6.42 -8.56
N VAL A 55 -5.64 -5.26 -9.20
CA VAL A 55 -4.34 -4.82 -9.75
C VAL A 55 -3.30 -4.67 -8.64
N SER A 56 -3.70 -4.12 -7.49
CA SER A 56 -2.83 -3.99 -6.31
C SER A 56 -2.40 -5.36 -5.79
N LEU A 57 -3.31 -6.34 -5.75
CA LEU A 57 -3.00 -7.71 -5.33
C LEU A 57 -2.01 -8.38 -6.28
N VAL A 58 -2.20 -8.24 -7.60
CA VAL A 58 -1.27 -8.75 -8.61
C VAL A 58 0.10 -8.09 -8.46
N PHE A 59 0.14 -6.76 -8.30
CA PHE A 59 1.39 -6.04 -8.09
C PHE A 59 2.12 -6.53 -6.83
N ILE A 60 1.41 -6.70 -5.71
CA ILE A 60 1.98 -7.22 -4.47
C ILE A 60 2.55 -8.63 -4.71
N PHE A 61 1.80 -9.50 -5.38
CA PHE A 61 2.22 -10.87 -5.63
C PHE A 61 3.49 -11.00 -6.48
N PHE A 62 3.66 -10.14 -7.50
CA PHE A 62 4.82 -10.20 -8.40
C PHE A 62 6.01 -9.34 -7.96
N VAL A 63 5.77 -8.19 -7.34
CA VAL A 63 6.80 -7.16 -7.10
C VAL A 63 7.25 -7.13 -5.65
N VAL A 64 6.38 -7.48 -4.69
CA VAL A 64 6.76 -7.50 -3.28
C VAL A 64 7.34 -8.87 -2.96
N PRO A 65 8.66 -9.00 -2.72
CA PRO A 65 9.23 -10.27 -2.29
C PRO A 65 8.61 -10.66 -0.96
N GLU A 66 8.20 -11.93 -0.83
CA GLU A 66 7.60 -12.46 0.39
C GLU A 66 8.61 -12.32 1.55
N THR A 67 8.35 -11.37 2.46
CA THR A 67 9.18 -11.14 3.66
C THR A 67 8.70 -11.93 4.87
N LYS A 68 7.63 -12.73 4.72
CA LYS A 68 7.10 -13.57 5.80
C LYS A 68 8.08 -14.67 6.18
N GLY A 69 8.49 -14.68 7.45
CA GLY A 69 9.33 -15.73 8.02
C GLY A 69 10.84 -15.53 7.85
N LEU A 70 11.26 -14.45 7.20
CA LEU A 70 12.67 -14.06 7.11
C LEU A 70 13.04 -13.17 8.30
N THR A 71 14.25 -13.38 8.83
CA THR A 71 14.83 -12.48 9.82
C THR A 71 15.18 -11.13 9.17
N LEU A 72 15.26 -10.07 9.99
CA LEU A 72 15.58 -8.73 9.51
C LEU A 72 16.92 -8.69 8.75
N GLU A 73 17.89 -9.49 9.19
CA GLU A 73 19.23 -9.62 8.58
C GLU A 73 19.18 -10.29 7.20
N GLU A 74 18.33 -11.30 7.00
CA GLU A 74 18.12 -11.94 5.70
C GLU A 74 17.41 -11.03 4.69
N ILE A 75 16.52 -10.15 5.17
CA ILE A 75 15.86 -9.13 4.35
C ILE A 75 16.87 -8.05 3.95
N GLU A 76 17.73 -7.59 4.88
CA GLU A 76 18.81 -6.67 4.56
C GLU A 76 19.78 -7.26 3.52
N ALA A 77 20.20 -8.52 3.69
CA ALA A 77 21.13 -9.19 2.76
C ALA A 77 20.55 -9.50 1.36
N LYS A 78 19.23 -9.57 1.22
CA LYS A 78 18.57 -9.76 -0.09
C LYS A 78 18.26 -8.45 -0.82
N CYS A 79 18.13 -7.34 -0.11
CA CYS A 79 17.68 -6.05 -0.67
C CYS A 79 18.79 -4.98 -0.75
N LEU A 80 19.93 -5.16 -0.09
CA LEU A 80 21.15 -4.35 -0.22
C LEU A 80 22.26 -5.13 -0.94
#